data_AF-A0AAD2VPC3-F1
#
_entry.id   AF-A0AAD2VPC3-F1
#
_cell.length_a   1.000
_cell.length_b   1.000
_cell.length_c   1.000
_cell.angle_alpha   90.00
_cell.angle_beta   90.00
_cell.angle_gamma   90.00
#
_symmetry.space_group_name_H-M   'P 1'
#
loop_
_entity.id
_entity.type
_entity.pdbx_description
1 polymer ?
#
loop_
_entity_poly.entity_id
_entity_poly.type
_entity_poly.pdbx_seq_one_letter_code
_entity_poly.pdbx_strand_id
1 'polypeptide(L)' 'MKILNGCLVLIPDSEDTRAMKQQNQQQQAQLTAIRHTMRELVVEYTRGS' A
#
# COMPACT_ATOMS: atom_id res chain seq x y z
N MET A 1 7.41 18.39 -5.28
CA MET A 1 7.89 17.86 -6.57
C MET A 1 8.24 16.39 -6.39
N LYS A 2 7.83 15.49 -7.30
CA LYS A 2 8.13 14.04 -7.19
C LYS A 2 8.66 13.50 -8.52
N ILE A 3 9.50 12.46 -8.46
CA ILE A 3 10.00 11.75 -9.64
C ILE A 3 9.31 10.39 -9.70
N LEU A 4 8.67 10.09 -10.83
CA LEU A 4 8.04 8.82 -11.11
C LEU A 4 8.59 8.29 -12.43
N ASN A 5 9.24 7.12 -12.42
CA ASN A 5 9.83 6.49 -13.61
C ASN A 5 10.80 7.40 -14.39
N GLY A 6 11.57 8.24 -13.70
CA GLY A 6 12.51 9.18 -14.33
C GLY A 6 11.86 10.46 -14.88
N CYS A 7 10.53 10.57 -14.85
CA CYS A 7 9.80 11.78 -15.22
C CYS A 7 9.53 12.66 -14.00
N LEU A 8 9.68 13.97 -14.19
CA LEU A 8 9.29 14.96 -13.21
C LEU A 8 7.77 15.12 -13.20
N VAL A 9 7.11 14.78 -12.10
CA VAL A 9 5.66 14.91 -11.98
C VAL A 9 5.31 15.96 -10.92
N LEU A 10 4.52 16.93 -11.34
CA LEU A 10 3.86 17.88 -10.45
C LEU A 10 2.61 17.21 -9.88
N ILE A 11 2.70 16.81 -8.63
CA ILE A 11 1.53 16.42 -7.85
C ILE A 11 1.04 17.68 -7.16
N PRO A 12 -0.11 18.26 -7.56
CA PRO A 12 -0.63 19.46 -6.94
C PRO A 12 -1.01 19.18 -5.49
N ASP A 13 -0.77 20.13 -4.59
CA ASP A 13 -1.21 20.03 -3.20
C ASP A 13 -2.66 20.56 -3.07
N SER A 14 -3.55 19.99 -3.88
CA SER A 14 -4.99 20.21 -3.75
C SER A 14 -5.57 19.33 -2.64
N GLU A 15 -6.72 19.72 -2.12
CA GLU A 15 -7.44 18.92 -1.12
C GLU A 15 -7.74 17.51 -1.62
N ASP A 16 -8.21 17.38 -2.87
CA ASP A 16 -8.48 16.08 -3.50
C ASP A 16 -7.24 15.20 -3.55
N THR A 17 -6.08 15.79 -3.84
CA THR A 17 -4.82 15.05 -3.90
C THR A 17 -4.37 14.58 -2.51
N ARG A 18 -4.61 15.39 -1.47
CA ARG A 18 -4.38 15.00 -0.08
C ARG A 18 -5.32 13.88 0.35
N ALA A 19 -6.60 14.00 0.05
CA ALA A 19 -7.61 12.98 0.35
C ALA A 19 -7.29 11.65 -0.33
N MET A 20 -6.97 11.67 -1.62
CA MET A 20 -6.57 10.48 -2.38
C MET A 20 -5.29 9.85 -1.84
N LYS A 21 -4.30 10.66 -1.44
CA LYS A 21 -3.07 10.16 -0.80
C LYS A 21 -3.38 9.46 0.53
N GLN A 22 -4.26 10.04 1.35
CA GLN A 22 -4.64 9.47 2.63
C GLN A 22 -5.42 8.16 2.45
N GLN A 23 -6.34 8.10 1.48
CA GLN A 23 -7.04 6.89 1.12
C GLN A 23 -6.08 5.79 0.63
N ASN A 24 -5.13 6.13 -0.24
CA ASN A 24 -4.12 5.18 -0.72
C ASN A 24 -3.25 4.63 0.42
N GLN A 25 -2.89 5.47 1.40
CA GLN A 25 -2.14 5.03 2.58
C GLN A 25 -2.95 4.04 3.43
N GLN A 26 -4.24 4.30 3.63
CA GLN A 26 -5.12 3.39 4.36
C GLN A 26 -5.28 2.04 3.63
N GLN A 27 -5.49 2.08 2.31
CA GLN A 27 -5.56 0.86 1.48
C GLN A 27 -4.26 0.06 1.56
N GLN A 28 -3.11 0.73 1.51
CA GLN A 28 -1.80 0.07 1.63
C GLN A 28 -1.62 -0.63 2.99
N ALA A 29 -2.10 -0.02 4.07
CA ALA A 29 -2.07 -0.62 5.41
C ALA A 29 -2.94 -1.88 5.47
N GLN A 30 -4.16 -1.82 4.94
CA GLN A 30 -5.07 -2.98 4.88
C GLN A 30 -4.47 -4.14 4.08
N LEU A 31 -3.90 -3.85 2.90
CA LEU A 31 -3.23 -4.86 2.09
C LEU A 31 -2.03 -5.49 2.79
N THR A 32 -1.31 -4.70 3.60
CA THR A 32 -0.17 -5.19 4.38
C THR A 32 -0.62 -6.16 5.48
N ALA A 33 -1.72 -5.85 6.18
CA ALA A 33 -2.31 -6.75 7.16
C ALA A 33 -2.77 -8.06 6.52
N ILE A 34 -3.49 -8.00 5.39
CA ILE A 34 -3.93 -9.20 4.65
C ILE A 34 -2.73 -10.06 4.25
N ARG A 35 -1.67 -9.44 3.70
CA ARG A 35 -0.45 -10.16 3.29
C ARG A 35 0.22 -10.85 4.47
N HIS A 36 0.21 -10.24 5.65
CA HIS A 36 0.75 -10.84 6.87
C HIS A 36 -0.06 -12.07 7.28
N THR A 37 -1.39 -11.92 7.38
CA THR A 37 -2.29 -13.03 7.74
C THR A 37 -2.19 -14.19 6.76
N MET A 38 -2.11 -13.91 5.45
CA MET A 38 -1.90 -14.94 4.44
C MET A 38 -0.58 -15.69 4.64
N ARG A 39 0.51 -14.98 4.98
CA ARG A 39 1.80 -15.60 5.24
C ARG A 39 1.74 -16.52 6.46
N GLU A 40 1.13 -16.06 7.55
CA GLU A 40 0.94 -16.89 8.76
C GLU A 40 0.12 -18.14 8.45
N LEU A 41 -0.99 -18.00 7.72
CA LEU A 41 -1.84 -19.13 7.34
C LEU A 41 -1.08 -20.17 6.51
N VAL A 42 -0.27 -19.73 5.55
CA VAL A 42 0.57 -20.63 4.74
C VAL A 42 1.64 -21.33 5.60
N VAL A 43 2.25 -20.61 6.55
CA VAL A 43 3.21 -21.20 7.49
C VAL A 43 2.54 -22.25 8.37
N GLU A 44 1.37 -21.97 8.94
CA GLU A 44 0.63 -22.94 9.76
C GLU A 44 0.22 -24.18 8.95
N TYR A 45 -0.29 -23.99 7.74
CA TYR A 45 -0.62 -25.10 6.84
C TYR A 45 0.60 -25.98 6.53
N THR A 46 1.74 -25.37 6.23
CA THR A 46 2.99 -26.11 5.90
C THR A 46 3.66 -26.74 7.11
N ARG A 47 3.38 -26.29 8.34
CA ARG A 47 3.89 -26.91 9.59
C ARG A 47 3.03 -28.07 10.06
N GLY A 48 1.73 -28.08 9.72
CA GLY A 48 0.79 -29.14 10.07
C GLY A 48 0.63 -30.25 9.01
N SER A 49 1.32 -30.12 7.87
CA SER A 49 1.38 -31.11 6.77
C SER A 49 2.73 -31.84 6.78
#